data_AF-A0A1Z5IKY8-F1
#
_entry.id   AF-A0A1Z5IKY8-F1
#
_cell.length_a   1.000
_cell.length_b   1.000
_cell.length_c   1.000
_cell.angle_alpha   90.00
_cell.angle_beta   90.00
_cell.angle_gamma   90.00
#
_symmetry.space_group_name_H-M   'P 1'
#
loop_
_entity.id
_entity.type
_entity.pdbx_description
1 polymer ?
#
loop_
_entity_poly.entity_id
_entity_poly.type
_entity_poly.pdbx_seq_one_letter_code
_entity_poly.pdbx_strand_id
1 'polypeptide(L)'
;MKKSVLVTIALSASLFAGLGAASVQADASAWHKGTPSFLVGHKYRTSIKHGYHGMPTYQYLTSTKNSIDYIYSQADGYGGSHTGYKRSDHVYTVRYRAIDWYGTHKYHTYKISRLSATRIKVGKTHLVKFSKYPTWHGKTVR
;
A
#
# COMPACT_ATOMS: atom_id res chain seq x y z
N MET A 1 -60.83 15.41 46.45
CA MET A 1 -59.79 14.38 46.76
C MET A 1 -59.33 13.75 45.46
N LYS A 2 -57.99 13.65 45.28
CA LYS A 2 -57.25 12.80 44.31
C LYS A 2 -57.37 13.25 42.84
N LYS A 3 -56.39 13.98 42.28
CA LYS A 3 -55.02 13.61 41.85
C LYS A 3 -54.98 13.35 40.32
N SER A 4 -54.22 14.25 39.68
CA SER A 4 -53.53 14.25 38.39
C SER A 4 -53.27 12.89 37.71
N VAL A 5 -53.10 12.91 36.37
CA VAL A 5 -51.86 12.50 35.65
C VAL A 5 -52.15 12.22 34.16
N LEU A 6 -51.25 12.72 33.30
CA LEU A 6 -50.85 12.32 31.93
C LEU A 6 -50.93 13.46 30.90
N VAL A 7 -49.90 14.31 30.79
CA VAL A 7 -48.57 14.08 30.16
C VAL A 7 -48.62 14.27 28.64
N THR A 8 -48.30 15.51 28.25
CA THR A 8 -47.24 15.89 27.29
C THR A 8 -47.11 15.09 25.98
N ILE A 9 -47.69 15.60 24.89
CA ILE A 9 -47.23 15.32 23.52
C ILE A 9 -46.54 16.59 23.01
N ALA A 10 -45.27 16.75 23.38
CA ALA A 10 -44.38 17.78 22.88
C ALA A 10 -43.05 17.12 22.49
N LEU A 11 -43.02 16.38 21.38
CA LEU A 11 -41.78 15.82 20.82
C LEU A 11 -41.98 15.36 19.38
N SER A 12 -42.14 16.32 18.46
CA SER A 12 -41.97 16.07 17.03
C SER A 12 -41.56 17.34 16.27
N ALA A 13 -40.65 18.13 16.86
CA ALA A 13 -40.07 19.32 16.23
C ALA A 13 -38.54 19.40 16.37
N SER A 14 -37.87 18.24 16.36
CA SER A 14 -36.40 18.19 16.43
C SER A 14 -35.82 17.02 15.64
N LEU A 15 -36.18 16.93 14.35
CA LEU A 15 -35.44 16.09 13.40
C LEU A 15 -35.00 16.85 12.13
N PHE A 16 -34.74 18.15 12.30
CA PHE A 16 -33.93 18.93 11.36
C PHE A 16 -32.71 19.52 12.09
N ALA A 17 -32.07 18.73 12.95
CA ALA A 17 -30.66 18.94 13.21
C ALA A 17 -29.95 18.57 11.91
N GLY A 18 -29.68 19.59 11.10
CA GLY A 18 -29.00 19.48 9.83
C GLY A 18 -27.86 18.48 9.97
N LEU A 19 -27.93 17.46 9.12
CA LEU A 19 -26.78 16.72 8.65
C LEU A 19 -25.84 17.72 7.96
N GLY A 20 -25.24 18.62 8.74
CA GLY A 20 -23.91 19.12 8.48
C GLY A 20 -23.00 17.92 8.63
N ALA A 21 -23.06 17.01 7.65
CA ALA A 21 -21.90 16.27 7.25
C ALA A 21 -20.89 17.37 6.93
N ALA A 22 -20.11 17.75 7.94
CA ALA A 22 -18.80 18.30 7.72
C ALA A 22 -18.14 17.22 6.87
N SER A 23 -18.21 17.42 5.56
CA SER A 23 -17.28 16.81 4.63
C SER A 23 -15.95 17.40 5.05
N VAL A 24 -15.36 16.81 6.09
CA VAL A 24 -13.95 16.93 6.38
C VAL A 24 -13.35 16.42 5.09
N GLN A 25 -13.01 17.35 4.21
CA GLN A 25 -12.13 17.11 3.09
C GLN A 25 -10.88 16.61 3.77
N ALA A 26 -10.79 15.29 3.96
CA ALA A 26 -9.62 14.66 4.51
C ALA A 26 -8.50 15.12 3.60
N ASP A 27 -7.60 15.95 4.15
CA ASP A 27 -6.44 16.44 3.43
C ASP A 27 -5.86 15.24 2.69
N ALA A 28 -5.96 15.25 1.35
CA ALA A 28 -5.47 14.21 0.46
C ALA A 28 -3.93 14.18 0.45
N SER A 29 -3.33 14.58 1.56
CA SER A 29 -1.95 14.95 1.73
C SER A 29 -1.35 14.45 3.06
N ALA A 30 -2.11 13.77 3.92
CA ALA A 30 -1.57 13.19 5.16
C ALA A 30 -0.78 11.89 4.89
N TRP A 31 0.30 11.69 5.66
CA TRP A 31 1.03 10.43 5.67
C TRP A 31 0.31 9.40 6.55
N HIS A 32 0.04 8.24 5.98
CA HIS A 32 -0.48 7.08 6.68
C HIS A 32 0.66 6.16 7.10
N LYS A 33 0.57 5.58 8.29
CA LYS A 33 1.53 4.57 8.76
C LYS A 33 1.31 3.25 8.01
N GLY A 34 2.42 2.59 7.65
CA GLY A 34 2.46 1.29 7.02
C GLY A 34 2.45 1.35 5.49
N THR A 35 2.10 0.22 4.88
CA THR A 35 2.00 0.05 3.43
C THR A 35 0.53 0.16 2.96
N PRO A 36 0.25 0.68 1.75
CA PRO A 36 -1.07 0.56 1.13
C PRO A 36 -1.61 -0.88 1.16
N SER A 37 -2.87 -1.05 1.57
CA SER A 37 -3.47 -2.36 1.82
C SER A 37 -3.44 -3.30 0.60
N PHE A 38 -3.55 -2.78 -0.62
CA PHE A 38 -3.50 -3.57 -1.86
C PHE A 38 -2.11 -4.17 -2.17
N LEU A 39 -1.06 -3.77 -1.45
CA LEU A 39 0.28 -4.33 -1.56
C LEU A 39 0.55 -5.39 -0.49
N VAL A 40 -0.09 -5.27 0.67
CA VAL A 40 0.18 -6.13 1.84
C VAL A 40 -0.20 -7.58 1.54
N GLY A 41 0.77 -8.49 1.67
CA GLY A 41 0.56 -9.91 1.41
C GLY A 41 0.40 -10.27 -0.08
N HIS A 42 0.67 -9.33 -0.98
CA HIS A 42 0.65 -9.58 -2.42
C HIS A 42 2.06 -9.46 -3.00
N LYS A 43 2.29 -10.21 -4.09
CA LYS A 43 3.55 -10.22 -4.83
C LYS A 43 3.30 -9.73 -6.23
N TYR A 44 4.12 -8.82 -6.71
CA TYR A 44 4.05 -8.27 -8.07
C TYR A 44 5.41 -8.43 -8.74
N ARG A 45 5.46 -8.69 -10.04
CA ARG A 45 6.72 -8.78 -10.78
C ARG A 45 6.63 -8.22 -12.19
N THR A 46 7.75 -7.84 -12.75
CA THR A 46 7.87 -7.60 -14.19
C THR A 46 7.74 -8.89 -14.99
N SER A 47 7.63 -8.77 -16.31
CA SER A 47 7.86 -9.90 -17.21
C SER A 47 9.22 -10.54 -16.93
N ILE A 48 9.28 -11.87 -17.06
CA ILE A 48 10.53 -12.63 -16.93
C ILE A 48 11.35 -12.45 -18.20
N LYS A 49 12.61 -12.06 -18.03
CA LYS A 49 13.65 -12.17 -19.05
C LYS A 49 14.59 -13.30 -18.68
N HIS A 50 15.41 -13.77 -19.61
CA HIS A 50 16.45 -14.76 -19.33
C HIS A 50 17.80 -14.06 -19.44
N GLY A 51 18.54 -14.04 -18.33
CA GLY A 51 19.86 -13.42 -18.23
C GLY A 51 20.97 -14.44 -18.51
N TYR A 52 22.10 -14.25 -17.82
CA TYR A 52 23.26 -15.14 -17.91
C TYR A 52 22.88 -16.61 -17.69
N HIS A 53 23.39 -17.52 -18.54
CA HIS A 53 23.07 -18.96 -18.57
C HIS A 53 21.56 -19.31 -18.62
N GLY A 54 20.73 -18.41 -19.15
CA GLY A 54 19.29 -18.63 -19.24
C GLY A 54 18.58 -18.52 -17.89
N MET A 55 19.21 -17.97 -16.85
CA MET A 55 18.59 -17.78 -15.54
C MET A 55 17.46 -16.72 -15.62
N PRO A 56 16.25 -17.01 -15.09
CA PRO A 56 15.18 -16.03 -15.00
C PRO A 56 15.63 -14.73 -14.30
N THR A 57 15.33 -13.59 -14.92
CA THR A 57 15.61 -12.24 -14.43
C THR A 57 14.34 -11.41 -14.45
N TYR A 58 14.02 -10.77 -13.33
CA TYR A 58 12.87 -9.90 -13.21
C TYR A 58 13.02 -9.00 -11.99
N GLN A 59 12.24 -7.92 -11.93
CA GLN A 59 12.05 -7.16 -10.70
C GLN A 59 10.78 -7.65 -10.03
N TYR A 60 10.77 -7.69 -8.70
CA TYR A 60 9.56 -8.00 -7.96
C TYR A 60 9.40 -7.10 -6.75
N LEU A 61 8.14 -6.91 -6.39
CA LEU A 61 7.69 -6.17 -5.23
C LEU A 61 6.92 -7.08 -4.29
N THR A 62 7.37 -7.13 -3.04
CA THR A 62 6.66 -7.75 -1.92
C THR A 62 6.47 -6.74 -0.80
N SER A 63 5.44 -6.93 0.00
CA SER A 63 5.20 -6.03 1.11
C SER A 63 4.44 -6.67 2.27
N THR A 64 4.81 -6.24 3.47
CA THR A 64 4.05 -6.47 4.71
C THR A 64 3.39 -5.16 5.16
N LYS A 65 2.72 -5.17 6.31
CA LYS A 65 2.15 -3.95 6.90
C LYS A 65 3.20 -2.86 7.14
N ASN A 66 4.44 -3.23 7.46
CA ASN A 66 5.49 -2.31 7.91
C ASN A 66 6.79 -2.38 7.08
N SER A 67 6.81 -3.17 6.01
CA SER A 67 7.98 -3.31 5.12
C SER A 67 7.58 -3.38 3.66
N ILE A 68 8.49 -2.96 2.78
CA ILE A 68 8.35 -3.05 1.33
C ILE A 68 9.71 -3.42 0.73
N ASP A 69 9.70 -4.40 -0.15
CA ASP A 69 10.88 -4.83 -0.89
C ASP A 69 10.57 -4.68 -2.37
N TYR A 70 11.38 -3.91 -3.08
CA TYR A 70 11.32 -3.82 -4.54
C TYR A 70 12.72 -4.04 -5.09
N ILE A 71 12.98 -5.26 -5.55
CA ILE A 71 14.34 -5.77 -5.76
C ILE A 71 14.42 -6.55 -7.07
N TYR A 72 15.64 -6.68 -7.60
CA TYR A 72 15.93 -7.54 -8.75
C TYR A 72 16.16 -8.97 -8.28
N SER A 73 15.75 -9.94 -9.10
CA SER A 73 15.80 -11.36 -8.75
C SER A 73 17.18 -12.00 -8.68
N GLN A 74 18.22 -11.20 -8.85
CA GLN A 74 19.63 -11.59 -8.79
C GLN A 74 20.45 -10.57 -8.00
N ALA A 75 19.79 -9.63 -7.32
CA ALA A 75 20.47 -8.63 -6.50
C ALA A 75 20.23 -8.92 -5.03
N ASP A 76 21.21 -8.58 -4.20
CA ASP A 76 21.00 -8.48 -2.77
C ASP A 76 19.95 -7.39 -2.52
N GLY A 77 18.89 -7.78 -1.79
CA GLY A 77 17.70 -6.98 -1.70
C GLY A 77 17.88 -5.69 -0.91
N TYR A 78 17.52 -4.55 -1.51
CA TYR A 78 17.31 -3.28 -0.79
C TYR A 78 15.88 -3.20 -0.25
N GLY A 79 15.59 -4.10 0.69
CA GLY A 79 14.35 -4.11 1.45
C GLY A 79 14.27 -2.96 2.46
N GLY A 80 13.05 -2.49 2.71
CA GLY A 80 12.78 -1.33 3.56
C GLY A 80 11.82 -1.64 4.69
N SER A 81 12.09 -1.13 5.89
CA SER A 81 11.17 -1.19 7.04
C SER A 81 10.54 0.17 7.34
N HIS A 82 9.74 0.29 8.41
CA HIS A 82 9.14 1.55 8.85
C HIS A 82 8.37 2.26 7.72
N THR A 83 7.51 1.52 7.05
CA THR A 83 6.77 2.05 5.91
C THR A 83 5.75 3.11 6.34
N GLY A 84 5.54 4.08 5.46
CA GLY A 84 4.42 5.02 5.48
C GLY A 84 4.03 5.34 4.06
N TYR A 85 2.81 5.80 3.81
CA TYR A 85 2.40 6.20 2.47
C TYR A 85 1.53 7.43 2.47
N LYS A 86 1.62 8.17 1.37
CA LYS A 86 0.73 9.28 1.03
C LYS A 86 -0.03 8.90 -0.23
N ARG A 87 -1.36 9.03 -0.24
CA ARG A 87 -2.18 8.77 -1.43
C ARG A 87 -2.57 10.09 -2.07
N SER A 88 -2.37 10.20 -3.38
CA SER A 88 -2.92 11.25 -4.23
C SER A 88 -3.55 10.56 -5.44
N ASP A 89 -4.88 10.58 -5.49
CA ASP A 89 -5.70 9.85 -6.45
C ASP A 89 -5.39 8.34 -6.50
N HIS A 90 -4.79 7.89 -7.61
CA HIS A 90 -4.41 6.50 -7.88
C HIS A 90 -2.91 6.26 -7.68
N VAL A 91 -2.19 7.26 -7.18
CA VAL A 91 -0.75 7.23 -6.95
C VAL A 91 -0.47 7.24 -5.45
N TYR A 92 0.33 6.27 -5.03
CA TYR A 92 0.78 6.10 -3.66
C TYR A 92 2.27 6.41 -3.60
N THR A 93 2.64 7.46 -2.89
CA THR A 93 4.04 7.69 -2.53
C THR A 93 4.31 6.89 -1.27
N VAL A 94 5.01 5.76 -1.40
CA VAL A 94 5.39 4.89 -0.29
C VAL A 94 6.79 5.25 0.16
N ARG A 95 6.95 5.59 1.43
CA ARG A 95 8.21 5.85 2.10
C ARG A 95 8.62 4.64 2.93
N TYR A 96 9.90 4.33 2.97
CA TYR A 96 10.46 3.25 3.79
C TYR A 96 11.87 3.62 4.26
N ARG A 97 12.32 3.01 5.35
CA ARG A 97 13.65 3.18 5.94
C ARG A 97 14.53 1.99 5.54
N ALA A 98 15.66 2.26 4.89
CA ALA A 98 16.67 1.27 4.54
C ALA A 98 18.05 1.75 4.99
N ILE A 99 19.00 0.83 5.06
CA ILE A 99 20.41 1.14 5.34
C ILE A 99 21.06 1.51 4.00
N ASP A 100 21.72 2.66 3.94
CA ASP A 100 22.51 3.05 2.78
C ASP A 100 23.90 2.37 2.78
N TRP A 101 24.69 2.61 1.74
CA TRP A 101 26.03 2.02 1.61
C TRP A 101 26.98 2.35 2.77
N TYR A 102 26.71 3.42 3.53
CA TYR A 102 27.53 3.87 4.66
C TYR A 102 26.99 3.35 6.00
N GLY A 103 26.05 2.41 6.02
CA GLY A 103 25.45 1.91 7.25
C GLY A 103 24.44 2.86 7.88
N THR A 104 24.10 3.98 7.21
CA THR A 104 23.18 4.98 7.77
C THR A 104 21.75 4.68 7.34
N HIS A 105 20.84 4.69 8.31
CA HIS A 105 19.43 4.55 7.98
C HIS A 105 18.85 5.81 7.32
N LYS A 106 18.36 5.69 6.09
CA LYS A 106 17.71 6.77 5.36
C LYS A 106 16.31 6.39 4.91
N TYR A 107 15.47 7.41 4.77
CA TYR A 107 14.17 7.24 4.15
C TYR A 107 14.29 7.35 2.63
N HIS A 108 13.74 6.34 1.95
CA HIS A 108 13.60 6.30 0.50
C HIS A 108 12.12 6.31 0.14
N THR A 109 11.82 6.65 -1.11
CA THR A 109 10.43 6.70 -1.58
C THR A 109 10.26 6.02 -2.93
N TYR A 110 9.12 5.34 -3.08
CA TYR A 110 8.62 4.83 -4.34
C TYR A 110 7.29 5.50 -4.68
N LYS A 111 7.10 5.85 -5.96
CA LYS A 111 5.79 6.20 -6.49
C LYS A 111 5.16 4.97 -7.12
N ILE A 112 4.06 4.52 -6.54
CA ILE A 112 3.35 3.30 -6.95
C ILE A 112 1.95 3.70 -7.42
N SER A 113 1.64 3.48 -8.70
CA SER A 113 0.30 3.66 -9.24
C SER A 113 -0.43 2.32 -9.26
N ARG A 114 -1.65 2.28 -8.72
CA ARG A 114 -2.50 1.08 -8.85
C ARG A 114 -3.27 1.17 -10.16
N LEU A 115 -2.97 0.27 -11.10
CA LEU A 115 -3.62 0.25 -12.42
C LEU A 115 -4.87 -0.64 -12.41
N SER A 116 -4.81 -1.76 -11.70
CA SER A 116 -5.96 -2.65 -11.47
C SER A 116 -5.75 -3.47 -10.18
N ALA A 117 -6.60 -4.46 -9.93
CA ALA A 117 -6.41 -5.42 -8.83
C ALA A 117 -5.18 -6.33 -9.02
N THR A 118 -4.68 -6.48 -10.25
CA THR A 118 -3.58 -7.38 -10.60
C THR A 118 -2.40 -6.67 -11.23
N ARG A 119 -2.48 -5.36 -11.49
CA ARG A 119 -1.42 -4.58 -12.16
C ARG A 119 -1.10 -3.32 -11.38
N ILE A 120 0.19 -3.08 -11.20
CA ILE A 120 0.73 -1.86 -10.59
C ILE A 120 1.83 -1.28 -11.47
N LYS A 121 2.18 -0.02 -11.22
CA LYS A 121 3.32 0.64 -11.84
C LYS A 121 4.18 1.27 -10.75
N VAL A 122 5.47 0.96 -10.73
CA VAL A 122 6.45 1.54 -9.79
C VAL A 122 7.41 2.40 -10.61
N GLY A 123 7.35 3.73 -10.44
CA GLY A 123 8.07 4.66 -11.32
C GLY A 123 7.66 4.48 -12.78
N LYS A 124 8.58 4.01 -13.63
CA LYS A 124 8.31 3.70 -15.06
C LYS A 124 8.05 2.20 -15.31
N THR A 125 8.20 1.34 -14.30
CA THR A 125 8.13 -0.12 -14.46
C THR A 125 6.72 -0.64 -14.20
N HIS A 126 6.23 -1.52 -15.07
CA HIS A 126 4.94 -2.22 -14.91
C HIS A 126 5.13 -3.59 -14.25
N LEU A 127 4.32 -3.89 -13.24
CA LEU A 127 4.35 -5.17 -12.55
C LEU A 127 2.96 -5.80 -12.51
N VAL A 128 2.94 -7.13 -12.56
CA VAL A 128 1.74 -7.97 -12.53
C VAL A 128 1.78 -8.87 -11.31
N LYS A 129 0.63 -9.04 -10.65
CA LYS A 129 0.46 -9.92 -9.50
C LYS A 129 0.79 -11.37 -9.88
N PHE A 130 1.52 -12.06 -9.01
CA PHE A 130 1.89 -13.46 -9.23
C PHE A 130 1.83 -14.26 -7.93
N SER A 131 1.74 -15.59 -8.05
CA SER A 131 1.63 -16.50 -6.89
C SER A 131 2.90 -17.32 -6.64
N LYS A 132 3.59 -17.74 -7.72
CA LYS A 132 4.78 -18.59 -7.66
C LYS A 132 5.98 -17.93 -8.33
N TYR A 133 7.10 -17.97 -7.64
CA TYR A 133 8.40 -17.58 -8.20
C TYR A 133 8.83 -18.61 -9.26
N PRO A 134 9.57 -18.20 -10.30
CA PRO A 134 10.17 -19.13 -11.25
C PRO A 134 11.24 -19.96 -10.57
N THR A 135 11.52 -21.12 -11.15
CA THR A 135 12.58 -22.03 -10.71
C THR A 135 13.66 -22.15 -11.78
N TRP A 136 14.88 -22.39 -11.33
CA TRP A 136 16.05 -22.67 -12.19
C TRP A 136 16.87 -23.77 -11.53
N HIS A 137 17.09 -24.88 -12.24
CA HIS A 137 17.65 -26.14 -11.70
C HIS A 137 17.00 -26.59 -10.38
N GLY A 138 15.67 -26.54 -10.32
CA GLY A 138 14.89 -26.94 -9.14
C GLY A 138 14.93 -25.95 -7.96
N LYS A 139 15.71 -24.87 -8.04
CA LYS A 139 15.80 -23.84 -6.99
C LYS A 139 14.92 -22.65 -7.35
N THR A 140 14.28 -22.03 -6.34
CA THR A 140 13.50 -20.82 -6.56
C THR A 140 14.43 -19.64 -6.84
N VAL A 141 14.21 -18.93 -7.95
CA VAL A 141 14.89 -17.65 -8.21
C VAL A 141 14.05 -16.56 -7.58
N ARG A 142 14.57 -15.85 -6.59
CA ARG A 142 13.88 -14.74 -5.94
C ARG A 142 14.54 -13.45 -6.34
#